data_AF-A0A3S4GIA3-F1
#
_entry.id   AF-A0A3S4GIA3-F1
#
_cell.length_a   1.000
_cell.length_b   1.000
_cell.length_c   1.000
_cell.angle_alpha   90.00
_cell.angle_beta   90.00
_cell.angle_gamma   90.00
#
_symmetry.space_group_name_H-M   'P 1'
#
loop_
_entity.id
_entity.type
_entity.pdbx_description
1 polymer ?
#
loop_
_entity_poly.entity_id
_entity_poly.type
_entity_poly.pdbx_seq_one_letter_code
_entity_poly.pdbx_strand_id
1 'polypeptide(L)' 'MSETGQTPPIRRTWRVGWMIGLGIIAVLLLANAHLVYVAFSSQPACVDHLKLPDGSPDHFRAAKSGC' A
#
# COMPACT_ATOMS: atom_id res chain seq x y z
N MET A 1 32.08 -40.20 22.15
CA MET A 1 30.85 -39.86 21.41
C MET A 1 31.20 -38.76 20.42
N SER A 2 31.16 -39.05 19.12
CA SER A 2 31.50 -38.06 18.08
C SER A 2 30.21 -37.50 17.49
N GLU A 3 29.88 -36.26 17.84
CA GLU A 3 28.83 -35.50 17.16
C GLU A 3 29.30 -35.18 15.73
N THR A 4 28.73 -35.87 14.74
CA THR A 4 28.88 -35.50 13.34
C THR A 4 28.02 -34.27 13.08
N GLY A 5 28.63 -33.08 13.13
CA GLY A 5 28.04 -31.83 12.67
C GLY A 5 27.75 -31.91 11.18
N GLN A 6 26.51 -32.28 10.84
CA GLN A 6 26.07 -32.44 9.46
C GLN A 6 25.67 -31.07 8.90
N THR A 7 26.64 -30.36 8.32
CA THR A 7 26.39 -29.06 7.67
C THR A 7 25.56 -29.28 6.39
N PRO A 8 24.34 -28.73 6.28
CA PRO A 8 23.52 -28.93 5.10
C PRO A 8 24.17 -28.31 3.85
N PRO A 9 23.94 -28.88 2.64
CA PRO A 9 24.52 -28.35 1.41
C PRO A 9 23.96 -26.95 1.12
N ILE A 10 24.85 -25.94 1.20
CA ILE A 10 24.58 -24.49 1.00
C ILE A 10 23.78 -24.18 -0.28
N ARG A 11 23.88 -25.05 -1.28
CA ARG A 11 23.26 -24.89 -2.61
C ARG A 11 21.72 -24.92 -2.58
N ARG A 12 21.13 -25.75 -1.71
CA ARG A 12 19.67 -25.92 -1.62
C ARG A 12 19.04 -24.83 -0.76
N THR A 13 19.71 -24.44 0.32
CA THR A 13 19.25 -23.37 1.22
C THR A 13 19.29 -22.00 0.53
N TRP A 14 20.25 -21.76 -0.36
CA TRP A 14 20.31 -20.52 -1.14
C TRP A 14 19.14 -20.35 -2.12
N ARG A 15 18.74 -21.43 -2.81
CA ARG A 15 17.56 -21.40 -3.70
C ARG A 15 16.28 -21.13 -2.92
N VAL A 16 16.13 -21.74 -1.73
CA VAL A 16 14.98 -21.49 -0.86
C VAL A 16 14.96 -20.04 -0.38
N GLY A 17 16.11 -19.48 0.03
CA GLY A 17 16.23 -18.07 0.39
C GLY A 17 15.84 -17.12 -0.74
N TRP A 18 16.26 -17.42 -1.97
CA TRP A 18 15.85 -16.66 -3.17
C TRP A 18 14.35 -16.73 -3.44
N MET A 19 13.75 -17.92 -3.35
CA MET A 19 12.30 -18.10 -3.52
C MET A 19 11.50 -17.31 -2.49
N ILE A 20 11.94 -17.34 -1.23
CA ILE A 20 11.31 -16.57 -0.14
C ILE A 20 11.46 -15.06 -0.40
N GLY A 21 12.67 -14.60 -0.74
CA GLY A 21 12.94 -13.19 -1.03
C GLY A 21 12.09 -12.65 -2.19
N LEU A 22 12.02 -13.39 -3.30
CA LEU A 22 11.16 -13.04 -4.44
C LEU A 22 9.69 -13.04 -4.07
N GLY A 23 9.23 -14.01 -3.26
CA GLY A 23 7.87 -14.06 -2.75
C GLY A 23 7.51 -12.81 -1.93
N ILE A 24 8.38 -12.40 -1.01
CA ILE A 24 8.19 -11.19 -0.20
C ILE A 24 8.12 -9.95 -1.09
N ILE A 25 9.05 -9.79 -2.03
CA ILE A 25 9.07 -8.66 -2.96
C ILE A 25 7.77 -8.62 -3.78
N ALA A 26 7.33 -9.77 -4.32
CA ALA A 26 6.10 -9.84 -5.11
C ALA A 26 4.86 -9.43 -4.30
N VAL A 27 4.75 -9.89 -3.04
CA VAL A 27 3.65 -9.51 -2.15
C VAL A 27 3.64 -8.01 -1.87
N LEU A 28 4.81 -7.42 -1.57
CA LEU A 28 4.91 -5.98 -1.31
C LEU A 28 4.54 -5.16 -2.55
N LEU A 29 5.01 -5.56 -3.73
CA LEU A 29 4.65 -4.89 -4.98
C LEU A 29 3.15 -4.97 -5.26
N LEU A 30 2.55 -6.15 -5.10
CA LEU A 30 1.12 -6.35 -5.32
C LEU A 30 0.28 -5.52 -4.33
N ALA A 31 0.65 -5.50 -3.05
CA ALA A 31 -0.04 -4.73 -2.03
C ALA A 31 0.00 -3.23 -2.34
N ASN A 32 1.17 -2.68 -2.68
CA ASN A 32 1.30 -1.27 -3.03
C ASN A 32 0.54 -0.93 -4.33
N ALA A 33 0.62 -1.79 -5.35
CA ALA A 33 -0.15 -1.61 -6.58
C ALA A 33 -1.67 -1.64 -6.32
N HIS A 34 -2.12 -2.49 -5.40
CA HIS A 34 -3.52 -2.54 -4.98
C HIS A 34 -3.97 -1.25 -4.28
N LEU A 35 -3.14 -0.70 -3.38
CA LEU A 35 -3.45 0.57 -2.71
C LEU A 35 -3.58 1.71 -3.72
N VAL A 36 -2.67 1.79 -4.69
CA VAL A 36 -2.74 2.77 -5.77
C VAL A 36 -4.02 2.58 -6.59
N TYR A 37 -4.33 1.34 -6.97
CA TYR A 37 -5.56 1.04 -7.71
C TYR A 37 -6.81 1.47 -6.93
N VAL A 38 -6.90 1.14 -5.64
CA VAL A 38 -8.04 1.52 -4.78
C VAL A 38 -8.15 3.04 -4.66
N ALA A 39 -7.05 3.77 -4.52
CA ALA A 39 -7.07 5.23 -4.44
C ALA A 39 -7.69 5.89 -5.67
N PHE A 40 -7.50 5.30 -6.86
CA PHE A 40 -8.10 5.81 -8.10
C PHE A 40 -9.47 5.21 -8.43
N SER A 41 -9.72 3.96 -8.04
CA SER A 41 -11.00 3.27 -8.30
C SER A 41 -12.10 3.68 -7.33
N SER A 42 -11.74 4.10 -6.12
CA SER A 42 -12.68 4.63 -5.16
C SER A 42 -13.04 6.02 -5.61
N GLN A 43 -13.95 6.15 -6.59
CA GLN A 43 -14.58 7.43 -6.92
C GLN A 43 -15.11 7.98 -5.59
N PRO A 44 -14.45 8.97 -4.94
CA PRO A 44 -15.04 9.56 -3.77
C PRO A 44 -16.23 10.30 -4.34
N ALA A 45 -17.44 9.78 -4.09
CA ALA A 45 -18.64 10.37 -4.65
C ALA A 45 -18.57 11.87 -4.37
N CYS A 46 -18.46 12.65 -5.44
CA CYS A 46 -18.34 14.09 -5.35
C CYS A 46 -19.71 14.59 -4.90
N VAL A 47 -19.94 14.56 -3.59
CA VAL A 47 -21.20 15.00 -3.01
C VAL A 47 -21.26 16.50 -3.21
N ASP A 48 -22.35 17.00 -3.81
CA ASP A 48 -22.58 18.42 -4.02
C ASP A 48 -22.50 19.15 -2.67
N HIS A 49 -21.32 19.69 -2.37
CA HIS A 49 -21.18 20.68 -1.33
C HIS A 49 -21.77 21.97 -1.89
N LEU A 50 -23.09 22.11 -1.73
CA LEU A 50 -23.81 23.38 -1.79
C LEU A 50 -23.15 24.33 -0.78
N LYS A 51 -22.09 25.01 -1.21
CA LYS A 51 -21.69 26.28 -0.61
C LYS A 51 -22.71 27.29 -1.13
N LEU A 52 -23.90 27.30 -0.53
CA LEU A 52 -24.77 28.47 -0.67
C LEU A 52 -23.94 29.69 -0.26
N PRO A 53 -23.89 30.76 -1.07
CA PRO A 53 -23.27 31.99 -0.66
C PRO A 53 -24.18 32.64 0.40
N ASP A 54 -23.98 32.33 1.67
CA ASP A 54 -24.58 33.10 2.77
C ASP A 54 -23.73 34.34 3.07
N GLY A 55 -23.62 35.22 2.07
CA GLY A 55 -23.59 36.68 2.20
C GLY A 55 -22.67 37.40 3.20
N SER A 56 -21.72 36.76 3.89
CA SER A 56 -20.80 37.44 4.83
C SER A 56 -19.38 37.51 4.25
N PRO A 57 -18.88 38.69 3.84
CA PRO A 57 -17.56 38.86 3.19
C PRO A 57 -16.35 38.66 4.12
N ASP A 58 -16.56 38.51 5.44
CA ASP A 58 -15.49 38.68 6.43
C ASP A 58 -14.92 37.35 6.99
N HIS A 59 -15.31 36.20 6.44
CA HIS A 59 -14.87 34.90 6.94
C HIS A 59 -14.26 34.04 5.84
N PHE A 60 -12.92 33.97 5.82
CA PHE A 60 -12.21 32.92 5.08
C PHE A 60 -12.64 31.56 5.64
N ARG A 61 -13.27 30.75 4.80
CA ARG A 61 -13.57 29.35 5.12
C ARG A 61 -12.86 28.47 4.10
N ALA A 62 -12.20 27.42 4.58
CA ALA A 62 -11.63 26.40 3.71
C ALA A 62 -12.68 25.89 2.71
N ALA A 63 -12.27 25.68 1.46
CA ALA A 63 -13.10 25.02 0.47
C ALA A 63 -13.39 23.60 0.96
N LYS A 64 -14.67 23.21 0.96
CA LYS A 64 -15.09 21.87 1.40
C LYS A 64 -14.82 20.91 0.23
N SER A 65 -14.19 19.76 0.51
CA SER A 65 -13.84 18.72 -0.47
C SER A 65 -15.07 18.30 -1.28
N GLY A 66 -15.19 18.78 -2.52
CA GLY A 66 -16.32 18.46 -3.41
C GLY A 66 -16.27 17.01 -3.93
N CYS A 67 -15.14 16.36 -3.69
CA CYS A 67 -14.74 14.96 -3.78
C CYS A 67 -13.56 14.85 -2.77
#